data_AF-A0A5E5Q7N1-F1
#
_entry.id   AF-A0A5E5Q7N1-F1
#
_cell.length_a   1.000
_cell.length_b   1.000
_cell.length_c   1.000
_cell.angle_alpha   90.00
_cell.angle_beta   90.00
_cell.angle_gamma   90.00
#
_symmetry.space_group_name_H-M   'P 1'
#
loop_
_entity.id
_entity.type
_entity.pdbx_description
1 polymer ?
#
loop_
_entity_poly.entity_id
_entity_poly.type
_entity_poly.pdbx_seq_one_letter_code
_entity_poly.pdbx_strand_id
1 'polypeptide(L)'
;MDIFASNFQKKFCNILRNEGLKSSTSEEMGITADAAYDYRSGRSGPSAQNLVKIINAFPQYTCYILDLDPKKLPGQIILKD
;
A
#
# COMPACT_ATOMS: atom_id res chain seq x y z
N MET A 1 18.33 -4.63 -4.38
CA MET A 1 17.09 -3.91 -4.03
C MET A 1 16.60 -4.53 -2.73
N ASP A 2 16.22 -3.73 -1.74
CA ASP A 2 15.75 -4.20 -0.43
C ASP A 2 14.51 -5.11 -0.61
N ILE A 3 14.52 -6.29 0.03
CA ILE A 3 13.42 -7.27 -0.03
C ILE A 3 12.13 -6.63 0.49
N PHE A 4 12.22 -5.80 1.53
CA PHE A 4 11.08 -5.09 2.09
C PHE A 4 10.48 -4.10 1.08
N ALA A 5 11.32 -3.29 0.43
CA ALA A 5 10.89 -2.33 -0.59
C ALA A 5 10.23 -3.05 -1.78
N SER A 6 10.79 -4.18 -2.22
CA SER A 6 10.22 -4.96 -3.33
C SER A 6 8.87 -5.59 -2.98
N ASN A 7 8.71 -6.11 -1.77
CA ASN A 7 7.42 -6.68 -1.33
C ASN A 7 6.36 -5.60 -1.18
N PHE A 8 6.70 -4.47 -0.55
CA PHE A 8 5.76 -3.36 -0.42
C PHE A 8 5.34 -2.80 -1.78
N GLN A 9 6.28 -2.66 -2.72
CA GLN A 9 6.00 -2.19 -4.07
C GLN A 9 4.91 -3.01 -4.77
N LYS A 10 5.01 -4.36 -4.71
CA LYS A 10 4.00 -5.24 -5.29
C LYS A 10 2.62 -5.00 -4.69
N LYS A 11 2.54 -4.98 -3.35
CA LYS A 11 1.29 -4.76 -2.63
C LYS A 11 0.69 -3.39 -2.95
N PHE A 12 1.51 -2.35 -2.95
CA PHE A 12 1.11 -1.00 -3.25
C PHE A 12 0.54 -0.89 -4.66
N CYS A 13 1.21 -1.46 -5.67
CA CYS A 13 0.72 -1.51 -7.04
C CYS A 13 -0.59 -2.30 -7.18
N ASN A 14 -0.75 -3.41 -6.44
CA ASN A 14 -1.97 -4.21 -6.45
C ASN A 14 -3.17 -3.43 -5.87
N ILE A 15 -2.97 -2.69 -4.78
CA ILE A 15 -3.99 -1.81 -4.20
C ILE A 15 -4.40 -0.74 -5.20
N LEU A 16 -3.44 -0.02 -5.80
CA LEU A 16 -3.73 1.02 -6.79
C LEU A 16 -4.50 0.48 -7.98
N ARG A 17 -4.13 -0.72 -8.47
CA ARG A 17 -4.84 -1.37 -9.57
C ARG A 17 -6.27 -1.76 -9.20
N ASN A 18 -6.49 -2.29 -7.99
CA ASN A 18 -7.82 -2.71 -7.56
C ASN A 18 -8.77 -1.53 -7.33
N GLU A 19 -8.26 -0.42 -6.81
CA GLU A 19 -9.01 0.82 -6.61
C GLU A 19 -9.14 1.65 -7.91
N GLY A 20 -8.54 1.24 -9.02
CA GLY A 20 -8.58 1.97 -10.29
C GLY A 20 -7.83 3.31 -10.26
N LEU A 21 -6.89 3.45 -9.33
CA LEU A 21 -6.23 4.70 -9.00
C LEU A 21 -5.06 4.99 -9.94
N LYS A 22 -5.02 6.24 -10.42
CA LYS A 22 -3.91 6.75 -11.23
C LYS A 22 -2.79 7.29 -10.35
N SER A 23 -1.65 7.59 -10.97
CA SER A 23 -0.43 8.11 -10.33
C SER A 23 -0.60 9.40 -9.50
N SER A 24 -1.73 10.11 -9.61
CA SER A 24 -2.09 11.30 -8.83
C SER A 24 -2.69 11.01 -7.44
N THR A 25 -2.84 9.75 -7.04
CA THR A 25 -3.49 9.35 -5.78
C THR A 25 -2.68 9.53 -4.51
N SER A 26 -1.51 10.16 -4.59
CA SER A 26 -0.76 10.55 -3.40
C SER A 26 -1.59 11.42 -2.44
N GLU A 27 -2.48 12.25 -2.98
CA GLU A 27 -3.40 13.09 -2.21
C GLU A 27 -4.44 12.29 -1.41
N GLU A 28 -5.05 11.27 -2.02
CA GLU A 28 -6.01 10.38 -1.35
C GLU A 28 -5.39 9.65 -0.16
N MET A 29 -4.10 9.32 -0.27
CA MET A 29 -3.32 8.69 0.78
C MET A 29 -2.65 9.67 1.74
N GLY A 30 -2.76 10.99 1.52
CA GLY A 30 -2.07 12.00 2.33
C GLY A 30 -0.54 11.88 2.34
N ILE A 31 0.05 11.28 1.29
CA ILE A 31 1.50 11.14 1.09
C ILE A 31 1.96 12.07 -0.05
N THR A 32 3.26 12.29 -0.18
CA THR A 32 3.80 13.09 -1.28
C THR A 32 3.79 12.28 -2.59
N ALA A 33 3.72 12.99 -3.73
CA ALA A 33 3.84 12.36 -5.04
C ALA A 33 5.16 11.60 -5.20
N ASP A 34 6.25 12.15 -4.67
CA ASP A 34 7.58 11.52 -4.68
C ASP A 34 7.59 10.20 -3.89
N ALA A 35 7.00 10.19 -2.69
CA ALA A 35 6.90 8.96 -1.89
C ALA A 35 6.08 7.89 -2.64
N ALA A 36 4.94 8.29 -3.22
CA ALA A 36 4.12 7.37 -4.01
C ALA A 36 4.86 6.83 -5.25
N TYR A 37 5.68 7.65 -5.90
CA TYR A 37 6.54 7.24 -7.02
C TYR A 37 7.64 6.27 -6.58
N ASP A 38 8.31 6.55 -5.47
CA ASP A 38 9.37 5.69 -4.93
C ASP A 38 8.82 4.30 -4.55
N TYR A 39 7.62 4.24 -3.96
CA TYR A 39 6.97 2.98 -3.63
C TYR A 39 6.57 2.18 -4.88
N ARG A 40 6.01 2.84 -5.92
CA ARG A 40 5.66 2.18 -7.18
C ARG A 40 6.88 1.63 -7.93
N SER A 41 8.00 2.36 -7.86
CA SER A 41 9.25 1.98 -8.51
C SER A 41 10.12 1.03 -7.69
N GLY A 42 9.73 0.74 -6.44
CA GLY A 42 10.47 -0.14 -5.53
C GLY A 42 11.80 0.46 -5.06
N ARG A 43 11.95 1.80 -5.18
CA ARG A 43 13.13 2.53 -4.71
C ARG A 43 13.23 2.55 -3.19
N SER A 44 12.09 2.62 -2.51
CA SER A 44 12.00 2.62 -1.05
C SER A 44 10.70 1.98 -0.57
N GLY A 45 10.70 1.52 0.68
CA GLY A 45 9.48 1.17 1.40
C GLY A 45 8.94 2.37 2.20
N PRO A 46 7.73 2.28 2.76
CA PRO A 46 7.13 3.38 3.48
C PRO A 46 7.78 3.56 4.85
N SER A 47 7.87 4.81 5.30
CA SER A 47 8.06 5.10 6.71
C SER A 47 6.83 4.64 7.51
N ALA A 48 6.98 4.42 8.82
CA ALA A 48 5.85 4.05 9.68
C ALA A 48 4.68 5.08 9.58
N GLN A 49 5.01 6.37 9.49
CA GLN A 49 4.00 7.42 9.33
C GLN A 49 3.27 7.33 7.99
N ASN A 50 3.99 7.11 6.88
CA ASN A 50 3.36 6.96 5.57
C ASN A 50 2.56 5.65 5.48
N LEU A 51 3.01 4.59 6.15
CA LEU A 51 2.28 3.33 6.23
C LEU A 51 0.92 3.53 6.92
N VAL A 52 0.89 4.23 8.07
CA VAL A 52 -0.36 4.55 8.77
C VAL A 52 -1.31 5.35 7.88
N LYS A 53 -0.79 6.33 7.14
CA LYS A 53 -1.62 7.13 6.22
C LYS A 53 -2.24 6.28 5.11
N ILE A 54 -1.46 5.38 4.50
CA ILE A 54 -1.95 4.47 3.46
C ILE A 54 -3.01 3.52 4.02
N ILE A 55 -2.80 2.97 5.23
CA ILE A 55 -3.78 2.13 5.91
C ILE A 55 -5.07 2.90 6.20
N ASN A 56 -4.99 4.15 6.66
CA ASN A 56 -6.17 4.97 6.92
C ASN A 56 -6.96 5.32 5.65
N ALA A 57 -6.26 5.49 4.52
CA ALA A 57 -6.90 5.72 3.22
C ALA A 57 -7.59 4.46 2.68
N PHE A 58 -7.02 3.28 2.93
CA PHE A 58 -7.58 2.01 2.47
C PHE A 58 -7.60 0.94 3.58
N PRO A 59 -8.46 1.10 4.60
CA PRO A 59 -8.50 0.22 5.76
C PRO A 59 -8.86 -1.24 5.39
N GLN A 60 -9.55 -1.44 4.26
CA GLN A 60 -9.89 -2.75 3.72
C GLN A 60 -8.67 -3.58 3.28
N TYR A 61 -7.49 -2.98 3.09
CA TYR A 61 -6.26 -3.72 2.75
C TYR A 61 -5.28 -3.84 3.92
N THR A 62 -5.67 -3.46 5.15
CA THR A 62 -4.78 -3.49 6.32
C THR A 62 -4.10 -4.85 6.49
N CYS A 63 -4.86 -5.94 6.40
CA CYS A 63 -4.32 -7.29 6.51
C CYS A 63 -3.38 -7.65 5.37
N TYR A 64 -3.69 -7.23 4.14
CA TYR A 64 -2.84 -7.46 2.98
C TYR A 64 -1.52 -6.69 3.08
N ILE A 65 -1.57 -5.41 3.49
CA ILE A 65 -0.40 -4.55 3.69
C ILE A 65 0.52 -5.14 4.78
N LEU A 66 -0.05 -5.59 5.90
CA LEU A 66 0.68 -6.02 7.09
C LEU A 66 0.95 -7.54 7.18
N ASP A 67 0.62 -8.32 6.14
CA ASP A 67 0.75 -9.79 6.14
C ASP A 67 0.01 -10.48 7.31
N LEU A 68 -1.17 -9.95 7.65
CA LEU A 68 -2.03 -10.49 8.71
C LEU A 68 -3.10 -11.42 8.13
N ASP A 69 -3.56 -12.37 8.94
CA ASP A 69 -4.68 -13.24 8.57
C ASP A 69 -6.00 -12.44 8.49
N PRO A 70 -6.60 -12.29 7.29
CA PRO A 70 -7.83 -11.54 7.11
C PRO A 70 -9.03 -12.18 7.82
N LYS A 71 -8.96 -13.46 8.20
CA LYS A 71 -10.04 -14.13 8.97
C LYS A 71 -10.25 -13.52 10.36
N LYS A 72 -9.27 -12.74 10.85
CA LYS A 72 -9.30 -12.12 12.17
C LYS A 72 -9.81 -10.68 12.16
N LEU A 73 -10.02 -10.08 10.98
CA LEU A 73 -10.49 -8.71 10.82
C LEU A 73 -11.65 -8.64 9.80
N PRO A 74 -12.88 -8.30 10.21
CA PRO A 74 -13.99 -8.16 9.28
C PRO A 74 -13.76 -7.00 8.30
N GLY A 75 -14.29 -7.12 7.07
CA GLY A 75 -14.22 -6.07 6.05
C GLY A 75 -12.91 -5.99 5.26
N GLN A 76 -12.04 -6.99 5.35
CA GLN A 76 -10.77 -7.03 4.61
C GLN A 76 -10.96 -7.60 3.19
N ILE A 77 -10.31 -6.97 2.21
CA ILE A 77 -10.21 -7.48 0.84
C ILE A 77 -8.96 -8.36 0.73
N ILE A 78 -9.15 -9.55 0.16
CA ILE A 78 -8.06 -10.50 -0.08
C ILE A 78 -7.55 -10.29 -1.50
N LEU A 79 -6.39 -9.66 -1.61
CA LEU A 79 -5.62 -9.62 -2.86
C LEU A 79 -4.65 -10.81 -2.89
N LYS A 80 -4.48 -11.41 -4.07
CA LYS A 80 -3.45 -12.42 -4.31
C LYS A 80 -2.24 -11.73 -4.94
N ASP A 81 -1.06 -12.07 -4.45
CA ASP A 81 0.22 -11.64 -5.03
C ASP A 81 0.49 -12.29 -6.39
#